data_AF-A0A834HW91-F1
#
_entry.id   AF-A0A834HW91-F1
#
_cell.length_a   1.000
_cell.length_b   1.000
_cell.length_c   1.000
_cell.angle_alpha   90.00
_cell.angle_beta   90.00
_cell.angle_gamma   90.00
#
_symmetry.space_group_name_H-M   'P 1'
#
loop_
_entity.id
_entity.type
_entity.pdbx_description
1 polymer ?
#
loop_
_entity_poly.entity_id
_entity_poly.type
_entity_poly.pdbx_seq_one_letter_code
_entity_poly.pdbx_strand_id
1 'polypeptide(L)'
;MDKKEFHVLIKYCFLNGRNTVEAKTWLAAVFPGTVPGKSNIKDCVPVNLSEDIEGITGLGDSVFVCCQFQYMSKNWSKFLNEVTDTKRFGKPTTYDKVVRRTNLCSMTYFICTSVCVILYGIIKVLDTDQCKMMNELNGTHEVCDSVTPLWWPTAEMNLWLKAFFTFCSLVSCEFYLPPSGIVSFLVWESVVLIQAKIAHLKELFRDCLNDEDPRRKREKLNICIQYHLEIFRLCNELNNLSKWILGQLSFAAAVVIGCIVNQMIKQYAIGSTFHLLGYMLVVFLTCQTGQIMKDETCDIQDALYEAKWVGSNKDIIKDLKFIMLRCQAPTHLRAIPLGTFDYSLWIVILKSSYSYITLLTKQ
;
A
#
# COMPACT_ATOMS: atom_id res chain seq x y z
N MET A 1 35.47 1.82 34.12
CA MET A 1 34.13 1.41 33.64
C MET A 1 34.32 0.77 32.27
N ASP A 2 33.83 -0.45 32.06
CA ASP A 2 33.90 -1.10 30.76
C ASP A 2 32.92 -0.44 29.76
N LYS A 3 33.20 -0.54 28.45
CA LYS A 3 32.41 0.08 27.38
C LYS A 3 30.95 -0.40 27.37
N LYS A 4 30.69 -1.63 27.81
CA LYS A 4 29.34 -2.19 27.95
C LYS A 4 28.57 -1.58 29.12
N GLU A 5 29.20 -1.47 30.30
CA GLU A 5 28.58 -0.83 31.47
C GLU A 5 28.28 0.64 31.21
N PHE A 6 29.18 1.34 30.52
CA PHE A 6 28.97 2.72 30.11
C PHE A 6 27.76 2.89 29.19
N HIS A 7 27.60 2.03 28.19
CA HIS A 7 26.44 2.05 27.30
C HIS A 7 25.13 1.85 28.05
N VAL A 8 25.10 0.93 29.02
CA VAL A 8 23.90 0.67 29.84
C VAL A 8 23.53 1.90 30.67
N LEU A 9 24.51 2.56 31.29
CA LEU A 9 24.28 3.74 32.11
C LEU A 9 23.85 4.96 31.28
N ILE A 10 24.47 5.16 30.11
CA ILE A 10 24.06 6.19 29.14
C ILE A 10 22.61 5.95 28.70
N LYS A 11 22.28 4.70 28.32
CA LYS A 11 20.91 4.32 27.91
C LYS A 11 19.90 4.53 29.05
N TYR A 12 20.29 4.24 30.30
CA TYR A 12 19.48 4.54 31.48
C TYR A 12 19.25 6.04 31.69
N CYS A 13 20.26 6.89 31.49
CA CYS A 13 20.10 8.34 31.57
C CYS A 13 19.08 8.84 30.54
N PHE A 14 19.18 8.36 29.30
CA PHE A 14 18.26 8.75 28.22
C PHE A 14 16.84 8.22 28.41
N LEU A 15 16.67 6.99 28.90
CA LEU A 15 15.35 6.44 29.25
C LEU A 15 14.65 7.25 30.36
N ASN A 16 15.41 7.95 31.20
CA ASN A 16 14.89 8.87 32.23
C ASN A 16 14.74 10.32 31.72
N GLY A 17 14.82 10.55 30.41
CA GLY A 17 14.63 11.86 29.80
C GLY A 17 15.79 12.85 30.02
N ARG A 18 16.96 12.40 30.50
CA ARG A 18 18.12 13.29 30.68
C ARG A 18 18.76 13.57 29.33
N ASN A 19 19.08 14.84 29.06
CA ASN A 19 19.83 15.21 27.87
C ASN A 19 21.33 14.85 27.99
N THR A 20 22.09 14.97 26.89
CA THR A 20 23.51 14.58 26.83
C THR A 20 24.39 15.31 27.86
N VAL A 21 24.05 16.55 28.21
CA VAL A 21 24.76 17.37 29.20
C VAL A 21 24.41 16.91 30.62
N GLU A 22 23.14 16.64 30.89
CA GLU A 22 22.63 16.13 32.16
C GLU A 22 23.09 14.71 32.43
N ALA A 23 23.08 13.84 31.42
CA ALA A 23 23.61 12.48 31.49
C ALA A 23 25.10 12.51 31.83
N LYS A 24 25.87 13.40 31.18
CA LYS A 24 27.29 13.60 31.49
C LYS A 24 27.51 14.12 32.91
N THR A 25 26.73 15.11 33.34
CA THR A 25 26.82 15.71 34.67
C THR A 25 26.46 14.69 35.75
N TRP A 26 25.43 13.88 35.51
CA TRP A 26 25.03 12.80 36.38
C TRP A 26 26.09 11.69 36.44
N LEU A 27 26.62 11.24 35.29
CA LEU A 27 27.70 10.26 35.24
C LEU A 27 28.97 10.75 35.93
N ALA A 28 29.30 12.03 35.80
CA ALA A 28 30.44 12.65 36.48
C ALA A 28 30.24 12.74 38.00
N ALA A 29 29.00 12.97 38.46
CA ALA A 29 28.66 13.00 39.87
C ALA A 29 28.65 11.60 40.51
N VAL A 30 28.17 10.58 39.78
CA VAL A 30 28.02 9.21 40.30
C VAL A 30 29.32 8.39 40.15
N PHE A 31 30.11 8.62 39.09
CA PHE A 31 31.35 7.88 38.80
C PHE A 31 32.54 8.81 38.51
N PRO A 32 33.06 9.51 39.53
CA PRO A 32 34.18 10.45 39.37
C PRO A 32 35.45 9.74 38.88
N GLY A 33 36.06 10.26 37.79
CA GLY A 33 37.32 9.75 37.23
C GLY A 33 37.19 8.78 36.05
N THR A 34 35.97 8.35 35.69
CA THR A 34 35.72 7.41 34.57
C THR A 34 34.92 8.00 33.40
N VAL A 35 34.71 9.33 33.38
CA VAL A 35 33.85 10.01 32.41
C VAL A 35 34.53 10.11 31.03
N PRO A 36 34.01 9.45 29.98
CA PRO A 36 34.59 9.55 28.64
C PRO A 36 34.35 10.93 28.01
N GLY A 37 35.16 11.28 27.01
CA GLY A 37 35.02 12.53 26.24
C GLY A 37 33.66 12.65 25.51
N LYS A 38 33.31 13.88 25.07
CA LYS A 38 32.03 14.20 24.40
C LYS A 38 31.77 13.34 23.14
N SER A 39 32.83 12.88 22.47
CA SER A 39 32.79 11.94 21.33
C SER A 39 32.22 10.57 21.71
N ASN A 40 32.67 10.00 22.82
CA ASN A 40 32.28 8.65 23.24
C ASN A 40 30.82 8.57 23.68
N ILE A 41 30.22 9.70 24.09
CA ILE A 41 28.78 9.79 24.40
C ILE A 41 27.96 9.88 23.11
N LYS A 42 28.41 10.65 22.11
CA LYS A 42 27.75 10.74 20.80
C LYS A 42 27.70 9.39 20.09
N ASP A 43 28.78 8.61 20.18
CA ASP A 43 28.83 7.23 19.65
C ASP A 43 27.85 6.27 20.35
N CYS A 44 27.32 6.65 21.52
CA CYS A 44 26.34 5.86 22.27
C CYS A 44 24.88 6.32 22.05
N VAL A 45 24.64 7.40 21.29
CA VAL A 45 23.30 7.85 20.95
C VAL A 45 22.88 7.17 19.63
N PRO A 46 21.87 6.29 19.63
CA PRO A 46 21.43 5.63 18.42
C PRO A 46 20.85 6.66 17.44
N VAL A 47 21.39 6.71 16.23
CA VAL A 47 20.88 7.57 15.15
C VAL A 47 19.47 7.10 14.79
N ASN A 48 18.48 8.00 14.88
CA ASN A 48 17.09 7.67 14.54
C ASN A 48 16.87 7.79 13.02
N LEU A 49 17.23 6.75 12.28
CA LEU A 49 17.09 6.69 10.81
C LEU A 49 15.66 6.40 10.33
N SER A 50 14.70 6.18 11.23
CA SER A 50 13.38 5.68 10.84
C SER A 50 12.57 6.69 10.03
N GLU A 51 12.66 7.99 10.34
CA GLU A 51 11.94 9.03 9.59
C GLU A 51 12.52 9.19 8.18
N ASP A 52 13.84 9.14 8.03
CA ASP A 52 14.51 9.20 6.73
C ASP A 52 14.18 7.98 5.85
N ILE A 53 14.27 6.76 6.43
CA ILE A 53 13.96 5.52 5.69
C ILE A 53 12.50 5.50 5.27
N GLU A 54 11.58 5.92 6.14
CA GLU A 54 10.17 6.06 5.82
C GLU A 54 9.95 7.05 4.67
N GLY A 55 10.49 8.27 4.79
CA GLY A 55 10.30 9.33 3.80
C GLY A 55 10.85 8.95 2.43
N ILE A 56 12.08 8.41 2.37
CA ILE A 56 12.72 7.97 1.13
C ILE A 56 11.92 6.82 0.50
N THR A 57 11.50 5.84 1.30
CA THR A 57 10.79 4.66 0.78
C THR A 57 9.38 5.03 0.31
N GLY A 58 8.64 5.84 1.08
CA GLY A 58 7.27 6.25 0.76
C GLY A 58 7.19 7.18 -0.46
N LEU A 59 8.05 8.20 -0.54
CA LEU A 59 8.11 9.08 -1.72
C LEU A 59 8.66 8.33 -2.93
N GLY A 60 9.69 7.49 -2.74
CA GLY A 60 10.24 6.64 -3.80
C GLY A 60 9.21 5.68 -4.39
N ASP A 61 8.38 5.06 -3.55
CA ASP A 61 7.23 4.24 -3.97
C ASP A 61 6.23 5.05 -4.78
N SER A 62 5.80 6.20 -4.27
CA SER A 62 4.82 7.05 -4.96
C SER A 62 5.30 7.51 -6.33
N VAL A 63 6.56 7.95 -6.43
CA VAL A 63 7.19 8.32 -7.71
C VAL A 63 7.26 7.11 -8.64
N PHE A 64 7.70 5.95 -8.14
CA PHE A 64 7.78 4.73 -8.94
C PHE A 64 6.41 4.34 -9.50
N VAL A 65 5.37 4.30 -8.68
CA VAL A 65 4.00 3.96 -9.10
C VAL A 65 3.50 4.91 -10.18
N CYS A 66 3.67 6.23 -9.99
CA CYS A 66 3.29 7.24 -10.97
C CYS A 66 4.06 7.07 -12.30
N CYS A 67 5.38 6.88 -12.24
CA CYS A 67 6.19 6.65 -13.43
C CYS A 67 5.83 5.34 -14.16
N GLN A 68 5.59 4.25 -13.43
CA GLN A 68 5.15 2.98 -14.01
C GLN A 68 3.79 3.10 -14.67
N PHE A 69 2.84 3.78 -14.02
CA PHE A 69 1.53 4.05 -14.59
C PHE A 69 1.63 4.88 -15.86
N GLN A 70 2.44 5.94 -15.85
CA GLN A 70 2.68 6.79 -17.02
C GLN A 70 3.33 5.99 -18.17
N TYR A 71 4.31 5.14 -17.87
CA TYR A 71 4.96 4.26 -18.85
C TYR A 71 3.96 3.29 -19.49
N MET A 72 3.05 2.71 -18.69
CA MET A 72 2.04 1.76 -19.14
C MET A 72 0.71 2.41 -19.57
N SER A 73 0.64 3.74 -19.65
CA SER A 73 -0.61 4.51 -19.83
C SER A 73 -1.44 4.09 -21.04
N LYS A 74 -0.78 3.78 -22.17
CA LYS A 74 -1.45 3.29 -23.39
C LYS A 74 -2.12 1.93 -23.15
N ASN A 75 -1.44 1.03 -22.46
CA ASN A 75 -1.96 -0.30 -22.16
C ASN A 75 -3.09 -0.22 -21.13
N TRP A 76 -2.95 0.64 -20.12
CA TRP A 76 -4.03 0.96 -19.18
C TRP A 76 -5.26 1.52 -19.89
N SER A 77 -5.10 2.49 -20.79
CA SER A 77 -6.22 3.05 -21.55
C SER A 77 -6.92 1.99 -22.41
N LYS A 78 -6.14 1.13 -23.08
CA LYS A 78 -6.68 0.00 -23.85
C LYS A 78 -7.49 -0.95 -22.94
N PHE A 79 -6.91 -1.37 -21.83
CA PHE A 79 -7.57 -2.25 -20.86
C PHE A 79 -8.86 -1.61 -20.31
N LEU A 80 -8.83 -0.33 -19.96
CA LEU A 80 -10.00 0.39 -19.45
C LEU A 80 -11.13 0.48 -20.48
N ASN A 81 -10.81 0.68 -21.76
CA ASN A 81 -11.80 0.63 -22.83
C ASN A 81 -12.44 -0.76 -22.97
N GLU A 82 -11.65 -1.82 -22.84
CA GLU A 82 -12.14 -3.20 -22.97
C GLU A 82 -12.94 -3.66 -21.74
N VAL A 83 -12.52 -3.32 -20.52
CA VAL A 83 -13.26 -3.66 -19.30
C VAL A 83 -14.57 -2.89 -19.20
N THR A 84 -14.63 -1.67 -19.75
CA THR A 84 -15.87 -0.87 -19.78
C THR A 84 -16.78 -1.17 -20.97
N ASP A 85 -16.31 -1.93 -21.96
CA ASP A 85 -17.16 -2.34 -23.08
C ASP A 85 -18.21 -3.37 -22.62
N THR A 86 -19.47 -3.02 -22.83
CA THR A 86 -20.63 -3.88 -22.55
C THR A 86 -21.45 -4.16 -23.81
N LYS A 87 -20.96 -3.79 -25.00
CA LYS A 87 -21.72 -3.95 -26.26
C LYS A 87 -21.81 -5.40 -26.71
N ARG A 88 -20.72 -6.17 -26.52
CA ARG A 88 -20.60 -7.54 -27.07
C ARG A 88 -21.49 -8.57 -26.37
N PHE A 89 -21.53 -8.56 -25.05
CA PHE A 89 -22.23 -9.57 -24.24
C PHE A 89 -23.45 -9.03 -23.50
N GLY A 90 -23.75 -7.74 -23.66
CA GLY A 90 -24.77 -7.07 -22.87
C GLY A 90 -24.22 -6.43 -21.59
N LYS A 91 -25.03 -5.55 -21.01
CA LYS A 91 -24.67 -4.74 -19.85
C LYS A 91 -25.18 -5.41 -18.57
N PRO A 92 -24.32 -5.67 -17.57
CA PRO A 92 -24.76 -6.15 -16.27
C PRO A 92 -25.79 -5.20 -15.65
N THR A 93 -26.83 -5.75 -15.02
CA THR A 93 -27.92 -4.96 -14.39
C THR A 93 -27.40 -3.99 -13.31
N THR A 94 -26.34 -4.37 -12.61
CA THR A 94 -25.71 -3.58 -11.55
C THR A 94 -24.65 -2.59 -12.05
N TYR A 95 -24.31 -2.60 -13.35
CA TYR A 95 -23.14 -1.91 -13.91
C TYR A 95 -23.12 -0.40 -13.63
N ASP A 96 -24.22 0.30 -13.91
CA ASP A 96 -24.27 1.77 -13.71
C ASP A 96 -24.14 2.16 -12.23
N LYS A 97 -24.73 1.36 -11.34
CA LYS A 97 -24.63 1.56 -9.91
C LYS A 97 -23.21 1.32 -9.42
N VAL A 98 -22.55 0.30 -9.95
CA VAL A 98 -21.13 0.01 -9.67
C VAL A 98 -20.25 1.16 -10.13
N VAL A 99 -20.34 1.58 -11.40
CA VAL A 99 -19.53 2.69 -11.95
C VAL A 99 -19.73 3.98 -11.17
N ARG A 100 -20.98 4.33 -10.85
CA ARG A 100 -21.26 5.54 -10.05
C ARG A 100 -20.63 5.46 -8.66
N ARG A 101 -20.69 4.29 -8.01
CA ARG A 101 -20.12 4.09 -6.68
C ARG A 101 -18.59 4.13 -6.71
N THR A 102 -17.96 3.45 -7.66
CA THR A 102 -16.49 3.42 -7.78
C THR A 102 -15.94 4.81 -8.04
N ASN A 103 -16.53 5.56 -8.99
CA ASN A 103 -16.11 6.93 -9.30
C ASN A 103 -16.24 7.86 -8.08
N LEU A 104 -17.33 7.72 -7.31
CA LEU A 104 -17.51 8.48 -6.07
C LEU A 104 -16.43 8.13 -5.04
N CYS A 105 -16.19 6.83 -4.80
CA CYS A 105 -15.15 6.38 -3.87
C CYS A 105 -13.75 6.88 -4.26
N SER A 106 -13.38 6.79 -5.54
CA SER A 106 -12.09 7.25 -6.05
C SER A 106 -11.92 8.77 -5.91
N MET A 107 -12.95 9.55 -6.27
CA MET A 107 -12.93 11.01 -6.10
C MET A 107 -12.84 11.42 -4.63
N THR A 108 -13.63 10.78 -3.76
CA THR A 108 -13.57 11.04 -2.31
C THR A 108 -12.20 10.69 -1.76
N TYR A 109 -11.63 9.54 -2.14
CA TYR A 109 -10.31 9.13 -1.70
C TYR A 109 -9.22 10.12 -2.13
N PHE A 110 -9.24 10.58 -3.38
CA PHE A 110 -8.28 11.58 -3.87
C PHE A 110 -8.35 12.87 -3.05
N ILE A 111 -9.55 13.42 -2.87
CA ILE A 111 -9.76 14.65 -2.09
C ILE A 111 -9.29 14.46 -0.65
N CYS A 112 -9.68 13.34 0.00
CA CYS A 112 -9.26 13.05 1.37
C CYS A 112 -7.74 12.92 1.48
N THR A 113 -7.07 12.27 0.53
CA THR A 113 -5.62 12.07 0.54
C THR A 113 -4.89 13.40 0.34
N SER A 114 -5.31 14.22 -0.64
CA SER A 114 -4.79 15.58 -0.85
C SER A 114 -4.92 16.45 0.41
N VAL A 115 -6.09 16.46 1.04
CA VAL A 115 -6.31 17.21 2.28
C VAL A 115 -5.40 16.68 3.40
N CYS A 116 -5.24 15.35 3.52
CA CYS A 116 -4.36 14.75 4.53
C CYS A 116 -2.89 15.14 4.32
N VAL A 117 -2.39 15.16 3.08
CA VAL A 117 -1.01 15.58 2.76
C VAL A 117 -0.77 17.03 3.18
N ILE A 118 -1.69 17.93 2.84
CA ILE A 118 -1.60 19.35 3.22
C ILE A 118 -1.63 19.51 4.73
N LEU A 119 -2.60 18.87 5.43
CA LEU A 119 -2.71 18.96 6.89
C LEU A 119 -1.50 18.37 7.59
N TYR A 120 -1.00 17.22 7.16
CA TYR A 120 0.20 16.59 7.72
C TYR A 120 1.42 17.49 7.57
N GLY A 121 1.59 18.08 6.39
CA GLY A 121 2.65 19.04 6.12
C GLY A 121 2.59 20.29 7.00
N ILE A 122 1.39 20.84 7.23
CA ILE A 122 1.18 21.98 8.15
C ILE A 122 1.53 21.58 9.58
N ILE A 123 1.04 20.42 10.05
CA ILE A 123 1.31 19.91 11.40
C ILE A 123 2.82 19.76 11.61
N LYS A 124 3.54 19.14 10.67
CA LYS A 124 5.00 18.96 10.76
C LYS A 124 5.77 20.29 10.79
N VAL A 125 5.32 21.31 10.06
CA VAL A 125 5.96 22.63 10.08
C VAL A 125 5.70 23.38 11.40
N LEU A 126 4.57 23.11 12.07
CA LEU A 126 4.23 23.73 13.36
C LEU A 126 4.82 22.97 14.57
N ASP A 127 4.84 21.64 14.50
CA ASP A 127 5.29 20.74 15.56
C ASP A 127 6.80 20.51 15.51
N THR A 128 7.54 21.52 15.99
CA THR A 128 9.00 21.60 15.83
C THR A 128 9.78 21.26 17.11
N ASP A 129 9.07 21.16 18.23
CA ASP A 129 9.66 21.02 19.57
C ASP A 129 10.41 19.70 19.71
N GLN A 130 9.85 18.61 19.19
CA GLN A 130 10.48 17.28 19.25
C GLN A 130 11.76 17.21 18.41
N CYS A 131 11.76 17.79 17.21
CA CYS A 131 12.94 17.83 16.36
C CYS A 131 14.05 18.69 16.98
N LYS A 132 13.71 19.85 17.56
CA LYS A 132 14.69 20.70 18.26
C LYS A 132 15.33 19.97 19.44
N MET A 133 14.53 19.25 20.23
CA MET A 133 15.03 18.40 21.31
C MET A 133 15.99 17.33 20.79
N MET A 134 15.67 16.65 19.68
CA MET A 134 16.54 15.64 19.08
C MET A 134 17.86 16.22 18.54
N ASN A 135 17.82 17.43 17.96
CA ASN A 135 19.02 18.14 17.54
C ASN A 135 19.97 18.44 18.70
N GLU A 136 19.42 18.88 19.84
CA GLU A 136 20.21 19.11 21.05
C GLU A 136 20.83 17.81 21.60
N LEU A 137 20.07 16.71 21.59
CA LEU A 137 20.52 15.40 22.05
C LEU A 137 21.67 14.86 21.19
N ASN A 138 21.49 14.86 19.86
CA ASN A 138 22.45 14.31 18.90
C ASN A 138 23.61 15.28 18.59
N GLY A 139 23.45 16.57 18.95
CA GLY A 139 24.34 17.64 18.52
C GLY A 139 24.35 17.79 17.00
N THR A 140 23.19 17.56 16.37
CA THR A 140 22.90 17.80 14.95
C THR A 140 22.26 19.18 14.79
N HIS A 141 22.23 19.66 13.55
CA HIS A 141 21.67 20.97 13.18
C HIS A 141 20.69 20.81 12.03
N GLU A 142 19.76 19.86 12.18
CA GLU A 142 18.70 19.64 11.20
C GLU A 142 17.70 20.79 11.24
N VAL A 143 17.20 21.18 10.08
CA VAL A 143 16.15 22.20 9.99
C VAL A 143 14.83 21.55 10.36
N CYS A 144 14.28 21.93 11.53
CA CYS A 144 13.09 21.31 12.10
C CYS A 144 11.77 21.85 11.57
N ASP A 145 11.70 23.13 11.18
CA ASP A 145 10.45 23.74 10.71
C ASP A 145 10.30 23.55 9.18
N SER A 146 10.33 22.29 8.74
CA SER A 146 10.11 21.83 7.35
C SER A 146 9.29 20.54 7.34
N VAL A 147 8.74 20.15 6.18
CA VAL A 147 7.88 18.95 6.04
C VAL A 147 8.62 17.68 6.46
N THR A 148 9.90 17.59 6.11
CA THR A 148 10.83 16.57 6.57
C THR A 148 12.03 17.27 7.20
N PRO A 149 12.61 16.75 8.30
CA PRO A 149 13.87 17.27 8.83
C PRO A 149 14.94 17.23 7.73
N LEU A 150 15.64 18.34 7.52
CA LEU A 150 16.71 18.41 6.52
C LEU A 150 18.03 18.72 7.20
N TRP A 151 19.01 17.85 7.00
CA TRP A 151 20.39 18.19 7.33
C TRP A 151 20.91 19.30 6.41
N TRP A 152 21.35 20.42 6.98
CA TRP A 152 21.83 21.58 6.23
C TRP A 152 23.28 21.91 6.61
N PRO A 153 24.21 22.19 5.66
CA PRO A 153 25.64 22.32 5.99
C PRO A 153 26.01 23.48 6.93
N THR A 154 25.15 24.50 7.04
CA THR A 154 25.37 25.66 7.91
C THR A 154 24.43 25.63 9.11
N ALA A 155 24.85 26.22 10.23
CA ALA A 155 24.05 26.25 11.46
C ALA A 155 22.69 26.95 11.29
N GLU A 156 22.58 27.87 10.33
CA GLU A 156 21.35 28.58 10.02
C GLU A 156 21.08 28.56 8.51
N MET A 157 19.81 28.37 8.15
CA MET A 157 19.31 28.49 6.78
C MET A 157 18.48 29.78 6.66
N ASN A 158 18.70 30.54 5.60
CA ASN A 158 17.94 31.76 5.31
C ASN A 158 16.43 31.46 5.27
N LEU A 159 15.63 32.32 5.90
CA LEU A 159 14.17 32.14 6.00
C LEU A 159 13.48 31.93 4.64
N TRP A 160 13.88 32.72 3.63
CA TRP A 160 13.35 32.59 2.27
C TRP A 160 13.68 31.24 1.63
N LEU A 161 14.92 30.78 1.78
CA LEU A 161 15.36 29.50 1.22
C LEU A 161 14.63 28.33 1.89
N LYS A 162 14.40 28.43 3.21
CA LYS A 162 13.62 27.48 3.98
C LYS A 162 12.16 27.42 3.54
N ALA A 163 11.50 28.57 3.45
CA ALA A 163 10.13 28.66 2.97
C ALA A 163 9.99 28.08 1.55
N PHE A 164 10.94 28.38 0.68
CA PHE A 164 11.00 27.83 -0.67
C PHE A 164 11.12 26.30 -0.67
N PHE A 165 12.06 25.75 0.12
CA PHE A 165 12.25 24.29 0.21
C PHE A 165 11.01 23.57 0.76
N THR A 166 10.41 24.10 1.84
CA THR A 166 9.17 23.57 2.42
C THR A 166 8.04 23.60 1.40
N PHE A 167 7.87 24.70 0.66
CA PHE A 167 6.87 24.82 -0.40
C PHE A 167 7.09 23.79 -1.52
N CYS A 168 8.32 23.69 -2.04
CA CYS A 168 8.65 22.69 -3.06
C CYS A 168 8.40 21.25 -2.59
N SER A 169 8.69 20.96 -1.32
CA SER A 169 8.46 19.64 -0.72
C SER A 169 6.97 19.32 -0.61
N LEU A 170 6.14 20.27 -0.16
CA LEU A 170 4.68 20.13 -0.13
C LEU A 170 4.09 19.90 -1.52
N VAL A 171 4.50 20.73 -2.49
CA VAL A 171 4.04 20.59 -3.88
C VAL A 171 4.45 19.25 -4.46
N SER A 172 5.65 18.77 -4.16
CA SER A 172 6.12 17.45 -4.61
C SER A 172 5.30 16.32 -3.98
N CYS A 173 5.03 16.39 -2.67
CA CYS A 173 4.17 15.42 -1.99
C CYS A 173 2.77 15.38 -2.61
N GLU A 174 2.16 16.54 -2.85
CA GLU A 174 0.83 16.67 -3.46
C GLU A 174 0.79 16.16 -4.91
N PHE A 175 1.89 16.28 -5.65
CA PHE A 175 1.96 15.82 -7.03
C PHE A 175 2.14 14.30 -7.16
N TYR A 176 2.67 13.62 -6.13
CA TYR A 176 2.99 12.18 -6.21
C TYR A 176 2.11 11.29 -5.31
N LEU A 177 1.77 11.70 -4.08
CA LEU A 177 1.06 10.85 -3.12
C LEU A 177 -0.43 10.60 -3.49
N PRO A 178 -1.26 11.64 -3.75
CA PRO A 178 -2.64 11.40 -4.16
C PRO A 178 -2.76 10.62 -5.49
N PRO A 179 -1.98 10.92 -6.54
CA PRO A 179 -2.02 10.13 -7.78
C PRO A 179 -1.57 8.67 -7.61
N SER A 180 -0.53 8.38 -6.80
CA SER A 180 -0.11 7.00 -6.55
C SER A 180 -1.22 6.19 -5.86
N GLY A 181 -1.93 6.83 -4.93
CA GLY A 181 -3.13 6.28 -4.30
C GLY A 181 -4.26 6.00 -5.30
N ILE A 182 -4.54 6.91 -6.25
CA ILE A 182 -5.52 6.69 -7.33
C ILE A 182 -5.17 5.45 -8.14
N VAL A 183 -3.90 5.24 -8.48
CA VAL A 183 -3.49 4.06 -9.27
C VAL A 183 -3.84 2.76 -8.55
N SER A 184 -3.69 2.71 -7.22
CA SER A 184 -4.12 1.56 -6.41
C SER A 184 -5.64 1.40 -6.43
N PHE A 185 -6.40 2.49 -6.35
CA PHE A 185 -7.85 2.47 -6.50
C PHE A 185 -8.29 1.98 -7.88
N LEU A 186 -7.59 2.37 -8.94
CA LEU A 186 -7.91 1.93 -10.30
C LEU A 186 -7.86 0.40 -10.44
N VAL A 187 -6.92 -0.26 -9.76
CA VAL A 187 -6.86 -1.73 -9.70
C VAL A 187 -8.12 -2.28 -9.03
N TRP A 188 -8.53 -1.69 -7.91
CA TRP A 188 -9.78 -2.07 -7.23
C TRP A 188 -11.02 -1.85 -8.09
N GLU A 189 -11.15 -0.68 -8.72
CA GLU A 189 -12.27 -0.39 -9.63
C GLU A 189 -12.36 -1.42 -10.76
N SER A 190 -11.21 -1.77 -11.34
CA SER A 190 -11.10 -2.78 -12.40
C SER A 190 -11.58 -4.15 -11.93
N VAL A 191 -11.21 -4.57 -10.71
CA VAL A 191 -11.68 -5.83 -10.12
C VAL A 191 -13.19 -5.80 -9.87
N VAL A 192 -13.74 -4.70 -9.35
CA VAL A 192 -15.18 -4.57 -9.09
C VAL A 192 -15.98 -4.59 -10.41
N LEU A 193 -15.47 -4.00 -11.49
CA LEU A 193 -16.09 -4.10 -12.81
C LEU A 193 -16.03 -5.53 -13.37
N ILE A 194 -14.90 -6.22 -13.19
CA ILE A 194 -14.76 -7.64 -13.55
C ILE A 194 -15.74 -8.49 -12.72
N GLN A 195 -15.90 -8.24 -11.42
CA GLN A 195 -16.88 -8.90 -10.56
C GLN A 195 -18.31 -8.71 -11.11
N ALA A 196 -18.67 -7.49 -11.53
CA ALA A 196 -19.97 -7.26 -12.15
C ALA A 196 -20.16 -8.05 -13.46
N LYS A 197 -19.10 -8.20 -14.28
CA LYS A 197 -19.13 -9.07 -15.48
C LYS A 197 -19.25 -10.55 -15.11
N ILE A 198 -18.58 -11.01 -14.06
CA ILE A 198 -18.67 -12.38 -13.56
C ILE A 198 -20.09 -12.68 -13.06
N ALA A 199 -20.70 -11.76 -12.30
CA ALA A 199 -22.09 -11.88 -11.87
C ALA A 199 -23.05 -12.01 -13.06
N HIS A 200 -22.87 -11.18 -14.08
CA HIS A 200 -23.66 -11.26 -15.31
C HIS A 200 -23.43 -12.58 -16.08
N LEU A 201 -22.19 -13.07 -16.15
CA LEU A 201 -21.89 -14.38 -16.73
C LEU A 201 -22.61 -15.51 -15.99
N LYS A 202 -22.66 -15.48 -14.65
CA LYS A 202 -23.40 -16.46 -13.84
C LYS A 202 -24.90 -16.45 -14.18
N GLU A 203 -25.49 -15.29 -14.37
CA GLU A 203 -26.89 -15.15 -14.83
C GLU A 203 -27.11 -15.76 -16.22
N LEU A 204 -26.21 -15.49 -17.17
CA LEU A 204 -26.28 -16.04 -18.53
C LEU A 204 -26.13 -17.56 -18.56
N PHE A 205 -25.25 -18.14 -17.73
CA PHE A 205 -25.17 -19.59 -17.58
C PHE A 205 -26.47 -20.19 -17.05
N ARG A 206 -27.11 -19.53 -16.09
CA ARG A 206 -28.38 -19.99 -15.52
C ARG A 206 -29.50 -19.97 -16.56
N ASP A 207 -29.62 -18.90 -17.33
CA ASP A 207 -30.57 -18.80 -18.44
C ASP A 207 -30.28 -19.86 -19.52
N CYS A 208 -29.02 -20.03 -19.89
CA CYS A 208 -28.59 -21.04 -20.86
C CYS A 208 -29.02 -22.45 -20.45
N LEU A 209 -28.80 -22.83 -19.18
CA LEU A 209 -29.06 -24.20 -18.72
C LEU A 209 -30.55 -24.49 -18.51
N ASN A 210 -31.36 -23.46 -18.26
CA ASN A 210 -32.83 -23.56 -18.18
C ASN A 210 -33.52 -23.66 -19.55
N ASP A 211 -32.83 -23.36 -20.66
CA ASP A 211 -33.43 -23.45 -22.00
C ASP A 211 -33.79 -24.91 -22.33
N GLU A 212 -34.99 -25.18 -22.84
CA GLU A 212 -35.39 -26.55 -23.20
C GLU A 212 -34.94 -26.93 -24.61
N ASP A 213 -34.75 -25.95 -25.51
CA ASP A 213 -34.34 -26.19 -26.90
C ASP A 213 -32.82 -26.49 -26.96
N PRO A 214 -32.41 -27.70 -27.39
CA PRO A 214 -31.00 -28.07 -27.48
C PRO A 214 -30.15 -27.16 -28.37
N ARG A 215 -30.74 -26.58 -29.44
CA ARG A 215 -30.00 -25.70 -30.36
C ARG A 215 -29.74 -24.35 -29.70
N ARG A 216 -30.78 -23.73 -29.14
CA ARG A 216 -30.67 -22.45 -28.41
C ARG A 216 -29.75 -22.57 -27.20
N LYS A 217 -29.86 -23.67 -26.45
CA LYS A 217 -28.95 -23.98 -25.34
C LYS A 217 -27.50 -24.00 -25.80
N ARG A 218 -27.19 -24.63 -26.93
CA ARG A 218 -25.82 -24.67 -27.47
C ARG A 218 -25.32 -23.29 -27.90
N GLU A 219 -26.17 -22.50 -28.55
CA GLU A 219 -25.83 -21.12 -28.96
C GLU A 219 -25.55 -20.23 -27.75
N LYS A 220 -26.43 -20.26 -26.73
CA LYS A 220 -26.24 -19.53 -25.47
C LYS A 220 -24.97 -19.98 -24.74
N LEU A 221 -24.68 -21.29 -24.72
CA LEU A 221 -23.47 -21.82 -24.10
C LEU A 221 -22.21 -21.31 -24.81
N ASN A 222 -22.20 -21.27 -26.14
CA ASN A 222 -21.08 -20.72 -26.90
C ASN A 222 -20.83 -19.24 -26.55
N ILE A 223 -21.89 -18.46 -26.35
CA ILE A 223 -21.79 -17.06 -25.89
C ILE A 223 -21.18 -17.00 -24.48
N CYS A 224 -21.66 -17.82 -23.55
CA CYS A 224 -21.13 -17.87 -22.18
C CYS A 224 -19.63 -18.27 -22.15
N ILE A 225 -19.22 -19.23 -22.98
CA ILE A 225 -17.81 -19.64 -23.11
C ILE A 225 -16.97 -18.48 -23.62
N GLN A 226 -17.40 -17.79 -24.68
CA GLN A 226 -16.68 -16.62 -25.20
C GLN A 226 -16.55 -15.52 -24.16
N TYR A 227 -17.60 -15.27 -23.38
CA TYR A 227 -17.59 -14.26 -22.34
C TYR A 227 -16.68 -14.64 -21.17
N HIS A 228 -16.70 -15.89 -20.73
CA HIS A 228 -15.78 -16.42 -19.72
C HIS A 228 -14.31 -16.28 -20.15
N LEU A 229 -13.99 -16.60 -21.40
CA LEU A 229 -12.65 -16.41 -21.97
C LEU A 229 -12.23 -14.93 -22.00
N GLU A 230 -13.16 -14.03 -22.33
CA GLU A 230 -12.88 -12.59 -22.31
C GLU A 230 -12.64 -12.07 -20.89
N ILE A 231 -13.45 -12.47 -19.91
CA ILE A 231 -13.23 -12.14 -18.50
C ILE A 231 -11.87 -12.67 -18.03
N PHE A 232 -11.54 -13.91 -18.37
CA PHE A 232 -10.24 -14.48 -18.03
C PHE A 232 -9.06 -13.71 -18.65
N ARG A 233 -9.21 -13.25 -19.90
CA ARG A 233 -8.23 -12.38 -20.56
C ARG A 233 -8.08 -11.04 -19.83
N LEU A 234 -9.18 -10.38 -19.48
CA LEU A 234 -9.19 -9.12 -18.73
C LEU A 234 -8.48 -9.28 -17.37
N CYS A 235 -8.75 -10.39 -16.68
CA CYS A 235 -8.10 -10.70 -15.41
C CYS A 235 -6.57 -10.81 -15.55
N ASN A 236 -6.07 -11.49 -16.57
CA ASN A 236 -4.63 -11.61 -16.81
C ASN A 236 -3.99 -10.29 -17.27
N GLU A 237 -4.71 -9.49 -18.05
CA GLU A 237 -4.24 -8.18 -18.50
C GLU A 237 -4.09 -7.23 -17.30
N LEU A 238 -5.10 -7.18 -16.42
CA LEU A 238 -5.04 -6.42 -15.17
C LEU A 238 -3.87 -6.86 -14.28
N ASN A 239 -3.67 -8.17 -14.12
CA ASN A 239 -2.52 -8.71 -13.38
C ASN A 239 -1.19 -8.25 -14.00
N ASN A 240 -1.05 -8.31 -15.33
CA ASN A 240 0.18 -7.87 -15.99
C ASN A 240 0.45 -6.37 -15.85
N LEU A 241 -0.60 -5.54 -15.85
CA LEU A 241 -0.50 -4.09 -15.67
C LEU A 241 -0.17 -3.71 -14.23
N SER A 242 -0.72 -4.43 -13.26
CA SER A 242 -0.64 -4.07 -11.85
C SER A 242 0.51 -4.74 -11.09
N LYS A 243 1.07 -5.86 -11.57
CA LYS A 243 1.99 -6.70 -10.76
C LYS A 243 3.25 -6.02 -10.22
N TRP A 244 3.80 -5.07 -10.97
CA TRP A 244 4.96 -4.29 -10.53
C TRP A 244 4.56 -3.18 -9.56
N ILE A 245 3.44 -2.51 -9.82
CA ILE A 245 2.87 -1.49 -8.93
C ILE A 245 2.54 -2.10 -7.56
N LEU A 246 1.82 -3.23 -7.54
CA LEU A 246 1.45 -3.94 -6.32
C LEU A 246 2.67 -4.53 -5.60
N GLY A 247 3.68 -4.97 -6.36
CA GLY A 247 4.96 -5.43 -5.84
C GLY A 247 5.70 -4.36 -5.06
N GLN A 248 5.87 -3.18 -5.67
CA GLN A 248 6.53 -2.04 -5.02
C GLN A 248 5.72 -1.56 -3.81
N LEU A 249 4.40 -1.42 -3.94
CA LEU A 249 3.52 -1.03 -2.83
C LEU A 249 3.69 -1.97 -1.62
N SER A 250 3.76 -3.28 -1.85
CA SER A 250 3.94 -4.28 -0.79
C SER A 250 5.30 -4.17 -0.10
N PHE A 251 6.36 -3.92 -0.87
CA PHE A 251 7.70 -3.69 -0.34
C PHE A 251 7.75 -2.41 0.49
N ALA A 252 7.26 -1.30 -0.06
CA ALA A 252 7.22 -0.01 0.60
C ALA A 252 6.40 -0.06 1.89
N ALA A 253 5.24 -0.70 1.86
CA ALA A 253 4.40 -0.92 3.03
C ALA A 253 5.16 -1.63 4.16
N ALA A 254 5.89 -2.71 3.84
CA ALA A 254 6.63 -3.46 4.85
C ALA A 254 7.66 -2.58 5.59
N VAL A 255 8.42 -1.78 4.84
CA VAL A 255 9.44 -0.86 5.38
C VAL A 255 8.80 0.30 6.14
N VAL A 256 7.85 0.99 5.52
CA VAL A 256 7.19 2.19 6.07
C VAL A 256 6.47 1.86 7.37
N ILE A 257 5.64 0.80 7.41
CA ILE A 257 4.96 0.38 8.63
C ILE A 257 5.99 0.08 9.73
N GLY A 258 7.08 -0.62 9.41
CA GLY A 258 8.13 -0.93 10.39
C GLY A 258 8.81 0.33 10.95
N CYS A 259 9.05 1.33 10.11
CA CYS A 259 9.65 2.61 10.50
C CYS A 259 8.70 3.45 11.36
N ILE A 260 7.43 3.57 10.98
CA ILE A 260 6.42 4.32 11.74
C ILE A 260 6.23 3.72 13.12
N VAL A 261 6.13 2.39 13.23
CA VAL A 261 6.00 1.75 14.55
C VAL A 261 7.24 1.97 15.41
N ASN A 262 8.45 1.89 14.83
CA ASN A 262 9.67 2.18 15.58
C ASN A 262 9.72 3.64 16.05
N GLN A 263 9.28 4.59 15.22
CA GLN A 263 9.12 5.98 15.64
C GLN A 263 8.13 6.09 16.80
N MET A 264 6.95 5.48 16.71
CA MET A 264 5.96 5.51 17.80
C MET A 264 6.49 4.95 19.13
N ILE A 265 7.35 3.93 19.08
CA ILE A 265 8.00 3.35 20.27
C ILE A 265 9.00 4.35 20.88
N LYS A 266 9.78 5.05 20.05
CA LYS A 266 10.85 5.97 20.49
C LYS A 266 10.33 7.37 20.81
N GLN A 267 9.31 7.82 20.10
CA GLN A 267 8.76 9.17 20.07
C GLN A 267 7.24 9.04 19.91
N TYR A 268 6.50 9.24 20.99
CA TYR A 268 5.04 9.21 20.92
C TYR A 268 4.55 10.45 20.16
N ALA A 269 4.09 10.24 18.93
CA ALA A 269 3.48 11.26 18.10
C ALA A 269 2.09 10.79 17.63
N ILE A 270 1.08 11.60 17.93
CA ILE A 270 -0.31 11.34 17.50
C ILE A 270 -0.40 11.28 15.97
N GLY A 271 0.37 12.12 15.26
CA GLY A 271 0.46 12.11 13.80
C GLY A 271 0.91 10.75 13.24
N SER A 272 1.93 10.12 13.85
CA SER A 272 2.42 8.81 13.44
C SER A 272 1.38 7.70 13.62
N THR A 273 0.48 7.83 14.59
CA THR A 273 -0.62 6.86 14.80
C THR A 273 -1.62 6.89 13.64
N PHE A 274 -2.06 8.09 13.23
CA PHE A 274 -2.95 8.23 12.07
C PHE A 274 -2.26 7.78 10.78
N HIS A 275 -0.96 8.07 10.64
CA HIS A 275 -0.18 7.65 9.49
C HIS A 275 -0.10 6.12 9.37
N LEU A 276 0.18 5.44 10.49
CA LEU A 276 0.20 3.98 10.57
C LEU A 276 -1.16 3.37 10.19
N LEU A 277 -2.25 3.89 10.77
CA LEU A 277 -3.59 3.40 10.48
C LEU A 277 -3.96 3.58 9.01
N GLY A 278 -3.60 4.72 8.41
CA GLY A 278 -3.79 4.98 6.99
C GLY A 278 -3.07 3.97 6.10
N TYR A 279 -1.77 3.76 6.32
CA TYR A 279 -0.98 2.79 5.56
C TYR A 279 -1.50 1.35 5.72
N MET A 280 -1.82 0.95 6.95
CA MET A 280 -2.38 -0.38 7.24
C MET A 280 -3.71 -0.60 6.51
N LEU A 281 -4.59 0.40 6.51
CA LEU A 281 -5.88 0.34 5.83
C LEU A 281 -5.72 0.24 4.32
N VAL A 282 -4.87 1.07 3.71
CA VAL A 282 -4.61 1.04 2.26
C VAL A 282 -4.11 -0.33 1.84
N VAL A 283 -3.10 -0.87 2.51
CA VAL A 283 -2.53 -2.19 2.17
C VAL A 283 -3.56 -3.30 2.37
N PHE A 284 -4.36 -3.24 3.44
CA PHE A 284 -5.45 -4.19 3.68
C PHE A 284 -6.50 -4.15 2.56
N LEU A 285 -7.01 -2.97 2.20
CA LEU A 285 -8.01 -2.82 1.14
C LEU A 285 -7.50 -3.29 -0.21
N THR A 286 -6.21 -3.05 -0.48
CA THR A 286 -5.60 -3.52 -1.71
C THR A 286 -5.49 -5.05 -1.65
N CYS A 287 -5.01 -5.66 -0.56
CA CYS A 287 -4.97 -7.13 -0.44
C CYS A 287 -6.37 -7.77 -0.55
N GLN A 288 -7.40 -7.13 0.02
CA GLN A 288 -8.79 -7.52 -0.14
C GLN A 288 -9.21 -7.51 -1.62
N THR A 289 -8.72 -6.56 -2.42
CA THR A 289 -9.00 -6.51 -3.87
C THR A 289 -8.55 -7.77 -4.58
N GLY A 290 -7.32 -8.23 -4.32
CA GLY A 290 -6.83 -9.46 -4.94
C GLY A 290 -7.52 -10.72 -4.42
N GLN A 291 -7.95 -10.72 -3.14
CA GLN A 291 -8.80 -11.77 -2.61
C GLN A 291 -10.16 -11.83 -3.31
N ILE A 292 -10.86 -10.69 -3.48
CA ILE A 292 -12.14 -10.63 -4.20
C ILE A 292 -12.00 -11.22 -5.60
N MET A 293 -10.94 -10.87 -6.33
CA MET A 293 -10.69 -11.40 -7.67
C MET A 293 -10.50 -12.93 -7.67
N LYS A 294 -9.75 -13.46 -6.70
CA LYS A 294 -9.57 -14.90 -6.52
C LYS A 294 -10.90 -15.59 -6.23
N ASP A 295 -11.66 -15.08 -5.28
CA ASP A 295 -12.93 -15.67 -4.84
C ASP A 295 -13.97 -15.64 -5.97
N GLU A 296 -14.16 -14.51 -6.64
CA GLU A 296 -15.13 -14.39 -7.74
C GLU A 296 -14.79 -15.27 -8.94
N THR A 297 -13.50 -15.46 -9.25
CA THR A 297 -13.11 -16.36 -10.36
C THR A 297 -13.30 -17.83 -10.02
N CYS A 298 -13.19 -18.22 -8.75
CA CYS A 298 -13.54 -19.58 -8.28
C CYS A 298 -15.06 -19.79 -8.21
N ASP A 299 -15.82 -18.80 -7.75
CA ASP A 299 -17.28 -18.88 -7.54
C ASP A 299 -18.07 -19.18 -8.83
N ILE A 300 -17.48 -18.92 -10.01
CA ILE A 300 -18.05 -19.36 -11.29
C ILE A 300 -18.29 -20.88 -11.31
N GLN A 301 -17.39 -21.67 -10.73
CA GLN A 301 -17.54 -23.12 -10.64
C GLN A 301 -18.74 -23.50 -9.80
N ASP A 302 -18.90 -22.88 -8.64
CA ASP A 302 -19.96 -23.19 -7.68
C ASP A 302 -21.33 -22.83 -8.29
N ALA A 303 -21.42 -21.65 -8.92
CA ALA A 303 -22.61 -21.24 -9.66
C ALA A 303 -22.98 -22.21 -10.81
N LEU A 304 -21.98 -22.75 -11.51
CA LEU A 304 -22.20 -23.77 -12.54
C LEU A 304 -22.61 -25.12 -11.96
N TYR A 305 -22.03 -25.51 -10.82
CA TYR A 305 -22.32 -26.77 -10.16
C TYR A 305 -23.77 -26.82 -9.67
N GLU A 306 -24.26 -25.71 -9.12
CA GLU A 306 -25.64 -25.52 -8.66
C GLU A 306 -26.68 -25.35 -9.78
N ALA A 307 -26.24 -25.13 -11.01
CA ALA A 307 -27.14 -24.94 -12.14
C ALA A 307 -27.80 -26.26 -12.61
N LYS A 308 -28.90 -26.16 -13.36
CA LYS A 308 -29.66 -27.32 -13.86
C LYS A 308 -29.00 -27.98 -15.08
N TRP A 309 -27.78 -28.48 -14.93
CA TRP A 309 -27.06 -29.17 -16.01
C TRP A 309 -27.39 -30.68 -16.10
N VAL A 310 -27.94 -31.27 -15.04
CA VAL A 310 -28.39 -32.67 -15.01
C VAL A 310 -29.51 -32.88 -16.03
N GLY A 311 -29.33 -33.83 -16.96
CA GLY A 311 -30.25 -34.05 -18.09
C GLY A 311 -29.89 -33.30 -19.37
N SER A 312 -28.84 -32.46 -19.36
CA SER A 312 -28.31 -31.86 -20.59
C SER A 312 -27.57 -32.88 -21.47
N ASN A 313 -27.42 -32.56 -22.76
CA ASN A 313 -26.69 -33.39 -23.71
C ASN A 313 -25.22 -33.60 -23.30
N LYS A 314 -24.65 -34.75 -23.68
CA LYS A 314 -23.26 -35.14 -23.32
C LYS A 314 -22.22 -34.08 -23.71
N ASP A 315 -22.39 -33.43 -24.86
CA ASP A 315 -21.46 -32.39 -25.32
C ASP A 315 -21.48 -31.16 -24.41
N ILE A 316 -22.67 -30.72 -23.97
CA ILE A 316 -22.83 -29.60 -23.03
C ILE A 316 -22.19 -29.95 -21.69
N ILE A 317 -22.47 -31.14 -21.16
CA ILE A 317 -21.88 -31.60 -19.90
C ILE A 317 -20.35 -31.63 -20.00
N LYS A 318 -19.80 -32.08 -21.14
CA LYS A 318 -18.36 -32.08 -21.39
C LYS A 318 -17.78 -30.67 -21.38
N ASP A 319 -18.40 -29.73 -22.08
CA ASP A 319 -17.95 -28.34 -22.12
C ASP A 319 -18.01 -27.68 -20.73
N LEU A 320 -19.11 -27.87 -19.99
CA LEU A 320 -19.25 -27.38 -18.61
C LEU A 320 -18.16 -27.92 -17.69
N LYS A 321 -17.80 -29.21 -17.81
CA LYS A 321 -16.70 -29.81 -17.04
C LYS A 321 -15.37 -29.12 -17.32
N PHE A 322 -15.07 -28.78 -18.57
CA PHE A 322 -13.85 -28.04 -18.90
C PHE A 322 -13.85 -26.63 -18.28
N ILE A 323 -15.00 -25.95 -18.28
CA ILE A 323 -15.13 -24.63 -17.65
C ILE A 323 -14.91 -24.75 -16.13
N MET A 324 -15.56 -25.71 -15.47
CA MET A 324 -15.40 -25.97 -14.04
C MET A 324 -13.94 -26.31 -13.69
N LEU A 325 -13.32 -27.23 -14.44
CA LEU A 325 -11.90 -27.59 -14.26
C LEU A 325 -10.98 -26.37 -14.44
N ARG A 326 -11.31 -25.45 -15.36
CA ARG A 326 -10.57 -24.20 -15.50
C ARG A 326 -10.74 -23.32 -14.27
N CYS A 327 -11.94 -23.18 -13.72
CA CYS A 327 -12.21 -22.33 -12.56
C CYS A 327 -11.47 -22.78 -11.29
N GLN A 328 -11.07 -24.06 -11.20
CA GLN A 328 -10.21 -24.58 -10.12
C GLN A 328 -8.80 -23.96 -10.09
N ALA A 329 -8.37 -23.30 -11.16
CA ALA A 329 -7.15 -22.50 -11.21
C ALA A 329 -7.51 -21.00 -11.13
N PRO A 330 -7.74 -20.43 -9.94
CA PRO A 330 -8.15 -19.03 -9.79
C PRO A 330 -7.19 -18.07 -10.47
N THR A 331 -7.72 -16.92 -10.87
CA THR A 331 -6.85 -15.84 -11.36
C THR A 331 -6.38 -15.01 -10.18
N HIS A 332 -5.08 -14.71 -10.18
CA HIS A 332 -4.42 -14.02 -9.08
C HIS A 332 -3.83 -12.70 -9.57
N LEU A 333 -3.98 -11.65 -8.75
CA LEU A 333 -3.11 -10.48 -8.83
C LEU A 333 -1.78 -10.82 -8.18
N ARG A 334 -0.70 -10.82 -8.94
CA ARG A 334 0.65 -11.06 -8.42
C ARG A 334 1.25 -9.74 -7.95
N ALA A 335 2.07 -9.78 -6.92
CA ALA A 335 2.89 -8.68 -6.46
C ALA A 335 4.34 -9.13 -6.52
N ILE A 336 5.04 -8.86 -7.63
CA ILE A 336 6.40 -9.35 -7.84
C ILE A 336 7.39 -8.47 -7.06
N PRO A 337 8.34 -9.03 -6.30
CA PRO A 337 8.68 -10.46 -6.16
C PRO A 337 8.02 -11.17 -4.95
N LEU A 338 7.16 -10.49 -4.21
CA LEU A 338 6.69 -10.90 -2.88
C LEU A 338 5.63 -12.02 -2.88
N GLY A 339 4.87 -12.20 -3.96
CA GLY A 339 3.94 -13.33 -4.12
C GLY A 339 2.62 -12.96 -4.78
N THR A 340 1.52 -13.46 -4.22
CA THR A 340 0.15 -13.18 -4.68
C THR A 340 -0.51 -12.21 -3.71
N PHE A 341 -1.22 -11.24 -4.26
CA PHE A 341 -1.87 -10.18 -3.52
C PHE A 341 -3.19 -10.70 -2.93
N ASP A 342 -3.15 -11.17 -1.69
CA ASP A 342 -4.29 -11.70 -0.94
C ASP A 342 -4.09 -11.50 0.58
N TYR A 343 -4.98 -12.02 1.42
CA TYR A 343 -4.85 -11.88 2.89
C TYR A 343 -3.60 -12.55 3.45
N SER A 344 -3.05 -13.57 2.78
CA SER A 344 -1.80 -14.19 3.20
C SER A 344 -0.63 -13.23 3.03
N LEU A 345 -0.59 -12.48 1.93
CA LEU A 345 0.42 -11.45 1.71
C LEU A 345 0.30 -10.30 2.72
N TRP A 346 -0.91 -9.89 3.10
CA TRP A 346 -1.09 -8.91 4.18
C TRP A 346 -0.36 -9.33 5.46
N ILE A 347 -0.52 -10.60 5.88
CA ILE A 347 0.20 -11.15 7.04
C ILE A 347 1.72 -11.18 6.81
N VAL A 348 2.18 -11.49 5.60
CA VAL A 348 3.61 -11.47 5.25
C VAL A 348 4.18 -10.05 5.35
N ILE A 349 3.45 -9.04 4.90
CA ILE A 349 3.84 -7.63 5.05
C ILE A 349 3.99 -7.29 6.53
N LEU A 350 3.02 -7.62 7.38
CA LEU A 350 3.10 -7.36 8.83
C LEU A 350 4.28 -8.06 9.51
N LYS A 351 4.55 -9.32 9.16
CA LYS A 351 5.72 -10.06 9.67
C LYS A 351 7.03 -9.42 9.22
N SER A 352 7.06 -8.90 8.00
CA SER A 352 8.23 -8.21 7.44
C SER A 352 8.44 -6.87 8.14
N SER A 353 7.38 -6.10 8.36
CA SER A 353 7.41 -4.88 9.19
C SER A 353 7.90 -5.14 10.60
N TYR A 354 7.45 -6.23 11.25
CA TYR A 354 7.97 -6.65 12.55
C TYR A 354 9.47 -6.93 12.52
N SER A 355 9.96 -7.58 11.46
CA SER A 355 11.39 -7.80 11.27
C SER A 355 12.17 -6.47 11.18
N TYR A 356 11.66 -5.48 10.44
CA TYR A 356 12.22 -4.12 10.41
C TYR A 356 12.21 -3.44 11.78
N ILE A 357 11.11 -3.55 12.54
CA ILE A 357 11.02 -3.01 13.91
C ILE A 357 12.13 -3.61 14.78
N THR A 358 12.30 -4.94 14.76
CA THR A 358 13.35 -5.60 15.57
C THR A 358 14.76 -5.21 15.16
N LEU A 359 15.00 -4.93 13.87
CA LEU A 359 16.28 -4.44 13.37
C LEU A 359 16.55 -3.00 13.87
N LEU A 360 15.56 -2.10 13.73
CA LEU A 360 15.66 -0.69 14.10
C LEU A 360 15.67 -0.44 15.62
N THR A 361 15.16 -1.39 16.40
CA THR A 361 15.20 -1.35 17.87
C THR A 361 16.53 -1.87 18.43
N LYS A 362 17.25 -2.70 17.65
CA LYS A 362 18.56 -3.25 18.04
C LYS A 362 19.73 -2.31 17.75
N GLN A 363 19.54 -1.30 16.90
CA GLN A 363 20.42 -0.13 16.79
C GLN A 363 20.25 0.75 18.03
#